data_AF-A0A1W1CNF2-F1
#
_entry.id   AF-A0A1W1CNF2-F1
#
_cell.length_a   1.000
_cell.length_b   1.000
_cell.length_c   1.000
_cell.angle_alpha   90.00
_cell.angle_beta   90.00
_cell.angle_gamma   90.00
#
_symmetry.space_group_name_H-M   'P 1'
#
loop_
_entity.id
_entity.type
_entity.pdbx_description
1 polymer ?
#
loop_
_entity_poly.entity_id
_entity_poly.type
_entity_poly.pdbx_seq_one_letter_code
_entity_poly.pdbx_strand_id
1 'polypeptide(L)'
;MDDKELSTLFSFADKDIGKLAKLYLEECSTTNEIEDRIYSIFNEKNFDRECGEDMKKVADIIANSPAFDDFNEFTKYITQKSGLKDETLFKPLRYLLTNRENSPQLSEIYPLIKSYILKVAS
;
A
#
# COMPACT_ATOMS: atom_id res chain seq x y z
N MET A 1 7.21 21.73 7.57
CA MET A 1 7.99 20.92 6.61
C MET A 1 7.10 20.64 5.42
N ASP A 2 7.53 21.05 4.22
CA ASP A 2 6.78 20.79 2.98
C ASP A 2 6.78 19.28 2.67
N ASP A 3 5.71 18.77 2.04
CA ASP A 3 5.59 17.35 1.69
C ASP A 3 6.76 16.92 0.78
N LYS A 4 7.13 17.77 -0.19
CA LYS A 4 8.17 17.45 -1.15
C LYS A 4 9.55 17.45 -0.49
N GLU A 5 9.81 18.40 0.41
CA GLU A 5 11.06 18.42 1.20
C GLU A 5 11.22 17.15 2.04
N LEU A 6 10.14 16.71 2.70
CA LEU A 6 10.14 15.49 3.50
C LEU A 6 10.41 14.25 2.63
N SER A 7 9.78 14.15 1.45
CA SER A 7 10.03 13.04 0.51
C SER A 7 11.47 12.96 0.01
N THR A 8 12.19 14.09 0.01
CA THR A 8 13.58 14.17 -0.46
C THR A 8 14.52 13.50 0.54
N LEU A 9 14.16 13.47 1.83
CA LEU A 9 14.90 12.72 2.85
C LEU A 9 14.92 11.22 2.57
N PHE A 10 13.90 10.71 1.89
CA PHE A 10 13.75 9.29 1.55
C PHE A 10 14.16 8.96 0.11
N SER A 11 14.78 9.90 -0.62
CA SER A 11 15.21 9.72 -2.03
C SER A 11 14.09 9.53 -3.06
N PHE A 12 12.82 9.82 -2.74
CA PHE A 12 11.71 9.71 -3.69
C PHE A 12 11.38 11.03 -4.42
N ALA A 13 11.61 12.18 -3.77
CA ALA A 13 11.30 13.53 -4.29
C ALA A 13 9.85 13.70 -4.81
N ASP A 14 8.92 12.90 -4.28
CA ASP A 14 7.52 12.81 -4.68
C ASP A 14 6.58 13.30 -3.57
N LYS A 15 5.61 14.15 -3.92
CA LYS A 15 4.70 14.78 -2.95
C LYS A 15 3.82 13.77 -2.22
N ASP A 16 3.37 12.73 -2.90
CA ASP A 16 2.49 11.72 -2.32
C ASP A 16 3.27 10.80 -1.38
N ILE A 17 4.54 10.49 -1.70
CA ILE A 17 5.45 9.83 -0.75
C ILE A 17 5.74 10.73 0.47
N GLY A 18 5.83 12.05 0.26
CA GLY A 18 5.94 13.02 1.34
C GLY A 18 4.76 13.00 2.31
N LYS A 19 3.53 12.93 1.78
CA LYS A 19 2.32 12.78 2.61
C LYS A 19 2.27 11.42 3.30
N LEU A 20 2.72 10.36 2.62
CA LEU A 20 2.79 9.02 3.20
C LEU A 20 3.77 8.98 4.37
N ALA A 21 4.91 9.65 4.25
CA ALA A 21 5.85 9.84 5.36
C ALA A 21 5.20 10.58 6.54
N LYS A 22 4.35 11.58 6.28
CA LYS A 22 3.59 12.27 7.34
C LYS A 22 2.58 11.36 8.03
N LEU A 23 1.90 10.51 7.29
CA LEU A 23 0.99 9.52 7.88
C LEU A 23 1.76 8.57 8.81
N TYR A 24 2.97 8.17 8.43
CA TYR A 24 3.82 7.35 9.29
C TYR A 24 4.48 8.12 10.44
N LEU A 25 4.60 9.45 10.41
CA LEU A 25 5.07 10.24 11.57
C LEU A 25 4.14 10.09 12.79
N GLU A 26 2.86 9.77 12.58
CA GLU A 26 1.92 9.55 13.68
C GLU A 26 2.13 8.19 14.38
N GLU A 27 2.72 7.21 13.68
CA GLU A 27 2.95 5.85 14.21
C GLU A 27 4.43 5.52 14.48
N CYS A 28 5.36 6.25 13.89
CA CYS A 28 6.80 6.00 13.99
C CYS A 28 7.48 7.06 14.85
N SER A 29 8.46 6.65 15.65
CA SER A 29 9.19 7.56 16.55
C SER A 29 10.45 8.13 15.91
N THR A 30 10.92 7.53 14.81
CA THR A 30 12.17 7.92 14.14
C THR A 30 12.03 7.98 12.62
N THR A 31 12.85 8.82 11.99
CA THR A 31 12.92 8.93 10.52
C THR A 31 13.33 7.61 9.87
N ASN A 32 14.21 6.82 10.51
CA ASN A 32 14.63 5.52 9.99
C ASN A 32 13.48 4.51 9.95
N GLU A 33 12.57 4.53 10.93
CA GLU A 33 11.38 3.68 10.90
C GLU A 33 10.46 4.07 9.75
N ILE A 34 10.24 5.37 9.55
CA ILE A 34 9.41 5.89 8.45
C ILE A 34 10.01 5.50 7.11
N GLU A 35 11.33 5.66 6.98
CA GLU A 35 12.08 5.24 5.80
C GLU A 35 11.83 3.75 5.52
N ASP A 36 12.06 2.88 6.50
CA ASP A 36 11.81 1.45 6.38
C ASP A 36 10.36 1.12 6.01
N ARG A 37 9.36 1.83 6.55
CA ARG A 37 7.94 1.67 6.18
C ARG A 37 7.71 2.00 4.71
N ILE A 38 8.25 3.12 4.25
CA ILE A 38 8.10 3.56 2.84
C ILE A 38 8.80 2.56 1.93
N TYR A 39 10.04 2.17 2.20
CA TYR A 39 10.75 1.18 1.39
C TYR A 39 10.05 -0.19 1.39
N SER A 40 9.46 -0.61 2.52
CA SER A 40 8.70 -1.86 2.63
C SER A 40 7.53 -1.92 1.63
N ILE A 41 6.88 -0.80 1.33
CA ILE A 41 5.80 -0.70 0.34
C ILE A 41 6.29 -1.03 -1.08
N PHE A 42 7.53 -0.67 -1.41
CA PHE A 42 8.10 -0.89 -2.75
C PHE A 42 8.98 -2.13 -2.86
N ASN A 43 9.27 -2.79 -1.74
CA ASN A 43 9.98 -4.07 -1.70
C ASN A 43 9.10 -5.23 -2.16
N GLU A 44 9.77 -6.31 -2.57
CA GLU A 44 9.16 -7.56 -2.98
C GLU A 44 8.19 -8.09 -1.91
N LYS A 45 7.01 -8.54 -2.36
CA LYS A 45 5.99 -9.08 -1.47
C LYS A 45 6.33 -10.51 -1.12
N ASN A 46 6.39 -10.76 0.18
CA ASN A 46 6.46 -12.13 0.66
C ASN A 46 5.07 -12.77 0.51
N PHE A 47 4.97 -13.78 -0.36
CA PHE A 47 3.77 -14.57 -0.59
C PHE A 47 3.78 -15.92 0.17
N ASP A 48 4.84 -16.20 0.94
CA ASP A 48 4.98 -17.38 1.78
C ASP A 48 4.30 -17.13 3.14
N ARG A 49 3.00 -16.83 3.07
CA ARG A 49 2.16 -16.52 4.24
C ARG A 49 0.85 -17.28 4.16
N GLU A 50 0.14 -17.36 5.27
CA GLU A 50 -1.20 -17.95 5.34
C GLU A 50 -2.16 -17.39 4.28
N CYS A 51 -2.10 -16.08 4.00
CA CYS A 51 -2.89 -15.41 2.97
C CYS A 51 -2.17 -15.28 1.61
N GLY A 52 -1.10 -16.06 1.39
CA GLY A 52 -0.26 -15.95 0.20
C GLY A 52 -0.99 -16.20 -1.12
N GLU A 53 -1.90 -17.17 -1.14
CA GLU A 53 -2.73 -17.45 -2.32
C GLU A 53 -3.71 -16.29 -2.61
N ASP A 54 -4.35 -15.77 -1.56
CA ASP A 54 -5.24 -14.60 -1.69
C ASP A 54 -4.46 -13.36 -2.14
N MET A 55 -3.24 -13.16 -1.63
CA MET A 55 -2.35 -12.09 -2.08
C MET A 55 -2.05 -12.21 -3.57
N LYS A 56 -1.68 -13.41 -4.07
CA LYS A 56 -1.43 -13.63 -5.50
C LYS A 56 -2.67 -13.35 -6.33
N LYS A 57 -3.84 -13.81 -5.87
CA LYS A 57 -5.12 -13.58 -6.54
C LYS A 57 -5.46 -12.10 -6.62
N VAL A 58 -5.30 -11.37 -5.51
CA VAL A 58 -5.56 -9.93 -5.45
C VAL A 58 -4.54 -9.16 -6.31
N ALA A 59 -3.25 -9.53 -6.26
CA ALA A 59 -2.21 -8.95 -7.11
C ALA A 59 -2.52 -9.10 -8.61
N ASP A 60 -2.93 -10.29 -9.04
CA ASP A 60 -3.32 -10.56 -10.43
C ASP A 60 -4.54 -9.72 -10.84
N ILE A 61 -5.54 -9.61 -9.96
CA ILE A 61 -6.71 -8.76 -10.19
C ILE A 61 -6.31 -7.30 -10.33
N ILE A 62 -5.40 -6.80 -9.47
CA ILE A 62 -4.90 -5.43 -9.51
C ILE A 62 -4.14 -5.17 -10.82
N ALA A 63 -3.27 -6.09 -11.22
CA ALA A 63 -2.50 -6.00 -12.45
C ALA A 63 -3.39 -5.93 -13.71
N ASN A 64 -4.55 -6.60 -13.67
CA ASN A 64 -5.56 -6.60 -14.74
C ASN A 64 -6.70 -5.58 -14.49
N SER A 65 -6.58 -4.71 -13.49
CA SER A 65 -7.62 -3.74 -13.15
C SER A 65 -7.38 -2.38 -13.81
N PRO A 66 -8.45 -1.59 -14.07
CA PRO A 66 -8.29 -0.20 -14.43
C PRO A 66 -7.76 0.61 -13.24
N ALA A 67 -7.19 1.79 -13.51
CA ALA A 67 -6.85 2.73 -12.45
C ALA A 67 -8.13 3.23 -11.77
N PHE A 68 -8.19 3.13 -10.44
CA PHE A 68 -9.28 3.70 -9.64
C PHE A 68 -8.78 4.92 -8.88
N ASP A 69 -9.60 5.96 -8.83
CA ASP A 69 -9.33 7.14 -8.01
C ASP A 69 -9.79 6.95 -6.57
N ASP A 70 -10.87 6.18 -6.37
CA ASP A 70 -11.50 5.96 -5.07
C ASP A 70 -11.17 4.56 -4.50
N PHE A 71 -10.82 4.53 -3.21
CA PHE A 71 -10.49 3.29 -2.51
C PHE A 71 -11.68 2.33 -2.38
N ASN A 72 -12.91 2.85 -2.24
CA ASN A 72 -14.10 1.99 -2.17
C ASN A 72 -14.38 1.34 -3.52
N GLU A 73 -14.18 2.05 -4.64
CA GLU A 73 -14.32 1.44 -5.98
C GLU A 73 -13.26 0.35 -6.21
N PHE A 74 -12.01 0.63 -5.84
CA PHE A 74 -10.92 -0.33 -5.91
C PHE A 74 -11.21 -1.61 -5.10
N THR A 75 -11.58 -1.48 -3.83
CA THR A 75 -11.90 -2.62 -2.96
C THR A 75 -13.14 -3.38 -3.43
N LYS A 76 -14.18 -2.68 -3.92
CA LYS A 76 -15.36 -3.32 -4.52
C LYS A 76 -14.99 -4.13 -5.76
N TYR A 77 -14.14 -3.61 -6.63
CA TYR A 77 -13.70 -4.34 -7.83
C TYR A 77 -12.96 -5.62 -7.44
N ILE A 78 -12.01 -5.53 -6.51
CA ILE A 78 -11.28 -6.70 -6.03
C ILE A 78 -12.25 -7.69 -5.39
N THR A 79 -13.16 -7.24 -4.53
CA THR A 79 -14.21 -8.08 -3.91
C THR A 79 -15.03 -8.85 -4.96
N GLN A 80 -15.46 -8.16 -6.02
CA GLN A 80 -16.27 -8.78 -7.08
C GLN A 80 -15.49 -9.82 -7.88
N LYS A 81 -14.20 -9.59 -8.12
CA LYS A 81 -13.34 -10.48 -8.91
C LYS A 81 -12.76 -11.63 -8.10
N SER A 82 -12.35 -11.38 -6.86
CA SER A 82 -11.72 -12.36 -5.98
C SER A 82 -12.75 -13.19 -5.21
N GLY A 83 -13.92 -12.62 -4.92
CA GLY A 83 -14.91 -13.18 -4.00
C GLY A 83 -14.57 -12.98 -2.51
N LEU A 84 -13.44 -12.33 -2.20
CA LEU A 84 -12.97 -12.07 -0.84
C LEU A 84 -13.69 -10.87 -0.23
N LYS A 85 -13.97 -10.92 1.08
CA LYS A 85 -14.68 -9.85 1.81
C LYS A 85 -14.09 -9.66 3.20
N ASP A 86 -14.26 -8.46 3.74
CA ASP A 86 -13.85 -8.10 5.10
C ASP A 86 -12.38 -8.50 5.35
N GLU A 87 -12.08 -9.20 6.44
CA GLU A 87 -10.70 -9.59 6.79
C GLU A 87 -10.00 -10.41 5.69
N THR A 88 -10.72 -11.26 4.96
CA THR A 88 -10.12 -12.08 3.89
C THR A 88 -9.69 -11.25 2.69
N LEU A 89 -10.21 -10.03 2.52
CA LEU A 89 -9.75 -9.07 1.53
C LEU A 89 -8.73 -8.10 2.11
N PHE A 90 -9.04 -7.52 3.27
CA PHE A 90 -8.21 -6.45 3.86
C PHE A 90 -6.88 -6.98 4.39
N LYS A 91 -6.81 -8.24 4.87
CA LYS A 91 -5.56 -8.88 5.30
C LYS A 91 -4.55 -9.01 4.14
N PRO A 92 -4.86 -9.71 3.03
CA PRO A 92 -3.94 -9.78 1.90
C PRO A 92 -3.69 -8.42 1.24
N LEU A 93 -4.72 -7.55 1.15
CA LEU A 93 -4.56 -6.21 0.60
C LEU A 93 -3.58 -5.37 1.44
N ARG A 94 -3.64 -5.45 2.77
CA ARG A 94 -2.70 -4.75 3.64
C ARG A 94 -1.26 -5.23 3.42
N TYR A 95 -1.04 -6.53 3.34
CA TYR A 95 0.29 -7.06 3.06
C TYR A 95 0.78 -6.69 1.67
N LEU A 96 -0.08 -6.70 0.65
CA LEU A 96 0.30 -6.23 -0.69
C LEU A 96 0.69 -4.75 -0.65
N LEU A 97 -0.15 -3.90 -0.06
CA LEU A 97 0.07 -2.46 -0.10
C LEU A 97 1.21 -2.00 0.80
N THR A 98 1.44 -2.64 1.95
CA THR A 98 2.37 -2.14 2.98
C THR A 98 3.46 -3.12 3.38
N ASN A 99 3.40 -4.37 2.90
CA ASN A 99 4.29 -5.48 3.26
C ASN A 99 4.36 -5.78 4.77
N ARG A 100 3.41 -5.26 5.55
CA ARG A 100 3.35 -5.36 7.01
C ARG A 100 1.93 -5.69 7.47
N GLU A 101 1.85 -6.28 8.66
CA GLU A 101 0.57 -6.62 9.30
C GLU A 101 -0.11 -5.41 9.94
N ASN A 102 0.69 -4.46 10.44
CA ASN A 102 0.23 -3.24 11.09
C ASN A 102 0.63 -2.04 10.25
N SER A 103 -0.39 -1.31 9.78
CA SER A 103 -0.25 -0.10 8.98
C SER A 103 -1.38 0.87 9.29
N PRO A 104 -1.19 2.16 8.93
CA PRO A 104 -2.28 3.12 8.88
C PRO A 104 -3.44 2.64 8.00
N GLN A 105 -4.54 3.39 8.04
CA GLN A 105 -5.73 3.05 7.26
C GLN A 105 -5.41 2.96 5.76
N LEU A 106 -5.79 1.85 5.13
CA LEU A 106 -5.54 1.64 3.70
C LEU A 106 -6.24 2.68 2.82
N SER A 107 -7.36 3.24 3.28
CA SER A 107 -8.06 4.35 2.63
C SER A 107 -7.23 5.63 2.57
N GLU A 108 -6.30 5.84 3.50
CA GLU A 108 -5.39 6.99 3.51
C GLU A 108 -4.11 6.70 2.73
N ILE A 109 -3.61 5.45 2.79
CA ILE A 109 -2.41 5.03 2.06
C ILE A 109 -2.70 4.95 0.56
N TYR A 110 -3.81 4.32 0.17
CA TYR A 110 -4.18 4.07 -1.23
C TYR A 110 -4.06 5.30 -2.15
N PRO A 111 -4.67 6.47 -1.85
CA PRO A 111 -4.57 7.62 -2.74
C PRO A 111 -3.13 8.14 -2.90
N LEU A 112 -2.22 7.81 -1.98
CA LEU A 112 -0.81 8.21 -2.01
C LEU A 112 0.05 7.22 -2.81
N ILE A 113 -0.37 5.96 -2.90
CA ILE A 113 0.36 4.92 -3.64
C ILE A 113 -0.34 4.48 -4.93
N LYS A 114 -1.54 5.02 -5.25
CA LYS A 114 -2.34 4.60 -6.42
C LYS A 114 -1.58 4.72 -7.73
N SER A 115 -0.75 5.75 -7.87
CA SER A 115 0.14 5.96 -9.03
C SER A 115 1.18 4.84 -9.20
N TYR A 116 1.49 4.15 -8.12
CA TYR A 116 2.45 3.05 -8.07
C TYR A 116 1.79 1.70 -7.76
N ILE A 117 0.46 1.60 -7.78
CA ILE A 117 -0.26 0.41 -7.31
C ILE A 117 0.16 -0.86 -8.04
N LEU A 118 0.45 -0.76 -9.34
CA LEU A 118 0.94 -1.86 -10.16
C LEU A 118 2.33 -2.33 -9.72
N LYS A 119 3.21 -1.40 -9.33
CA LYS A 119 4.54 -1.71 -8.81
C LYS A 119 4.48 -2.28 -7.40
N VAL A 120 3.59 -1.74 -6.58
CA VAL A 120 3.39 -2.18 -5.19
C VAL A 120 2.76 -3.56 -5.15
N ALA A 121 1.78 -3.85 -6.01
CA ALA A 121 1.11 -5.15 -6.05
C ALA A 121 1.87 -6.22 -6.87
N SER A 122 3.11 -5.94 -7.31
CA SER A 122 3.92 -6.84 -8.15
C SER A 122 4.75 -7.83 -7.34
#